data_AF-A0AAW5EC12-F1
#
_entry.id   AF-A0AAW5EC12-F1
#
_cell.length_a   1.000
_cell.length_b   1.000
_cell.length_c   1.000
_cell.angle_alpha   90.00
_cell.angle_beta   90.00
_cell.angle_gamma   90.00
#
_symmetry.space_group_name_H-M   'P 1'
#
loop_
_entity.id
_entity.type
_entity.pdbx_description
1 polymer ?
#
loop_
_entity_poly.entity_id
_entity_poly.type
_entity_poly.pdbx_seq_one_letter_code
_entity_poly.pdbx_strand_id
1 'polypeptide(L)' 'LLDEPFAGVDPIAVAEIQSLINELKKLDIGILITDHNVRETLAICDRAYVIRSGSLLASGNAEEIANNKDVKKYYLGAEF' A
#
# COMPACT_ATOMS: atom_id res chain seq x y z
N LEU A 1 -5.10 -12.13 4.64
CA LEU A 1 -5.75 -10.86 4.25
C LEU A 1 -5.62 -9.94 5.45
N LEU A 2 -4.97 -8.79 5.28
CA LEU A 2 -4.72 -7.83 6.35
C LEU A 2 -5.63 -6.62 6.13
N ASP A 3 -6.41 -6.27 7.14
CA ASP A 3 -7.39 -5.20 7.10
C ASP A 3 -6.88 -4.02 7.96
N GLU A 4 -6.47 -2.95 7.30
CA GLU A 4 -5.87 -1.74 7.86
C GLU A 4 -4.71 -2.00 8.85
N PRO A 5 -3.66 -2.76 8.46
CA PRO A 5 -2.59 -3.14 9.38
C PRO A 5 -1.76 -1.96 9.89
N PHE A 6 -1.79 -0.79 9.24
CA PHE A 6 -1.00 0.38 9.66
C PHE A 6 -1.82 1.43 10.43
N ALA A 7 -3.14 1.23 10.57
CA ALA A 7 -4.02 2.22 11.19
C ALA A 7 -3.70 2.43 12.68
N GLY A 8 -3.34 3.67 13.04
CA GLY A 8 -3.08 4.05 14.45
C GLY A 8 -1.81 3.43 15.04
N VAL A 9 -0.94 2.88 14.19
CA VAL A 9 0.31 2.23 14.59
C VAL A 9 1.46 3.24 14.55
N ASP A 10 2.38 3.18 15.52
CA ASP A 10 3.56 4.05 15.54
C ASP A 10 4.60 3.64 14.47
N PRO A 11 5.51 4.55 14.07
CA PRO A 11 6.47 4.27 12.99
C PRO A 11 7.38 3.04 13.23
N ILE A 12 7.66 2.67 14.49
CA ILE A 12 8.50 1.51 14.80
C ILE A 12 7.72 0.23 14.48
N ALA A 13 6.49 0.15 14.96
CA ALA A 13 5.62 -1.00 14.69
C ALA A 13 5.25 -1.12 13.20
N VAL A 14 5.12 -0.02 12.45
CA VAL A 14 4.99 -0.07 10.98
C VAL A 14 6.16 -0.83 10.35
N ALA A 15 7.40 -0.53 10.75
CA ALA A 15 8.59 -1.21 10.21
C ALA A 15 8.61 -2.71 10.57
N GLU A 16 8.16 -3.08 11.77
CA GLU A 16 8.03 -4.49 12.17
C GLU A 16 7.00 -5.23 11.32
N ILE A 17 5.83 -4.63 11.09
CA ILE A 17 4.77 -5.20 10.24
C ILE A 17 5.29 -5.38 8.81
N GLN A 18 6.00 -4.40 8.27
CA GLN A 18 6.61 -4.49 6.94
C GLN A 18 7.65 -5.63 6.87
N SER A 19 8.44 -5.84 7.93
CA SER A 19 9.39 -6.96 8.01
C SER A 19 8.66 -8.31 7.99
N LEU A 20 7.61 -8.45 8.81
CA LEU A 20 6.80 -9.68 8.87
C LEU A 20 6.17 -10.01 7.52
N ILE A 21 5.62 -9.02 6.83
CA ILE A 21 5.02 -9.21 5.49
C ILE A 21 6.07 -9.69 4.49
N ASN A 22 7.29 -9.15 4.55
CA ASN A 22 8.39 -9.60 3.70
C ASN A 22 8.83 -11.04 4.01
N GLU A 23 8.80 -11.46 5.27
CA GLU A 23 9.08 -12.85 5.65
C GLU A 23 8.01 -13.80 5.12
N LEU A 24 6.73 -13.46 5.28
CA LEU A 24 5.62 -14.25 4.74
C LEU A 24 5.71 -14.38 3.22
N LYS A 25 6.08 -13.32 2.51
CA LYS A 25 6.33 -13.35 1.06
C LYS A 25 7.45 -14.33 0.68
N LYS A 26 8.54 -14.39 1.46
CA LYS A 26 9.64 -15.36 1.22
C LYS A 26 9.20 -16.81 1.39
N LEU A 27 8.12 -17.05 2.13
CA LEU A 27 7.49 -18.36 2.30
C LEU A 27 6.47 -18.68 1.19
N ASP A 28 6.44 -17.89 0.10
CA ASP A 28 5.50 -18.03 -1.02
C ASP A 28 4.02 -17.88 -0.61
N ILE A 29 3.78 -17.06 0.43
CA ILE A 29 2.42 -16.76 0.90
C ILE A 29 1.92 -15.51 0.20
N GLY A 30 0.81 -15.63 -0.53
CA GLY A 30 0.08 -14.50 -1.10
C GLY A 30 -0.61 -13.67 -0.02
N ILE A 31 -0.36 -12.36 -0.01
CA ILE A 31 -0.89 -11.43 1.00
C ILE A 31 -1.70 -10.36 0.28
N LEU A 32 -2.94 -10.19 0.69
CA LEU A 32 -3.80 -9.08 0.28
C LEU A 32 -3.95 -8.12 1.46
N ILE A 33 -3.67 -6.84 1.21
CA ILE A 33 -3.69 -5.76 2.21
C ILE A 33 -4.67 -4.70 1.72
N THR A 34 -5.51 -4.21 2.63
CA THR A 34 -6.28 -2.97 2.45
C THR A 34 -5.84 -1.99 3.52
N ASP A 35 -5.57 -0.75 3.14
CA ASP A 35 -5.19 0.32 4.06
C ASP A 35 -5.47 1.67 3.41
N HIS A 36 -5.70 2.69 4.24
CA HIS A 36 -5.87 4.07 3.79
C HIS A 36 -4.52 4.81 3.66
N ASN A 37 -3.46 4.27 4.27
CA ASN A 37 -2.11 4.80 4.20
C ASN A 37 -1.37 4.27 2.96
N VAL A 38 -1.57 4.98 1.84
CA VAL A 38 -1.10 4.55 0.51
C VAL A 38 0.43 4.45 0.45
N ARG A 39 1.17 5.38 1.07
CA ARG A 39 2.63 5.40 0.97
C ARG A 39 3.25 4.16 1.64
N GLU A 40 2.80 3.83 2.83
CA GLU A 40 3.33 2.74 3.65
C GLU A 40 2.98 1.38 3.03
N THR A 41 1.78 1.31 2.44
CA THR A 41 1.31 0.13 1.70
C THR A 41 2.09 -0.09 0.41
N LEU A 42 2.30 0.96 -0.39
CA LEU A 42 3.06 0.85 -1.64
C LEU A 42 4.52 0.43 -1.42
N ALA A 43 5.11 0.76 -0.26
CA ALA A 43 6.49 0.39 0.06
C ALA A 43 6.73 -1.12 0.13
N ILE A 44 5.67 -1.93 0.35
CA ILE A 44 5.78 -3.39 0.52
C ILE A 44 4.96 -4.19 -0.50
N CYS A 45 4.11 -3.54 -1.27
CA CYS A 45 3.28 -4.21 -2.26
C CYS A 45 4.01 -4.34 -3.60
N ASP A 46 4.04 -5.56 -4.14
CA ASP A 46 4.50 -5.80 -5.53
C ASP A 46 3.55 -5.17 -6.56
N ARG A 47 2.25 -5.19 -6.25
CA ARG A 47 1.18 -4.67 -7.09
C ARG A 47 0.12 -4.03 -6.20
N ALA A 48 -0.42 -2.91 -6.65
CA ALA A 48 -1.46 -2.17 -5.96
C ALA A 48 -2.62 -1.84 -6.88
N TYR A 49 -3.80 -1.71 -6.25
CA TYR A 49 -5.05 -1.31 -6.87
C TYR A 49 -5.64 -0.18 -6.03
N VAL A 50 -5.84 0.98 -6.65
CA VAL A 50 -6.43 2.14 -6.00
C VAL A 50 -7.88 2.23 -6.43
N ILE A 51 -8.79 2.17 -5.46
CA ILE A 51 -10.24 2.23 -5.70
C ILE A 51 -10.76 3.55 -5.13
N ARG A 52 -11.51 4.28 -5.95
CA ARG A 52 -12.14 5.55 -5.57
C ARG A 52 -13.57 5.60 -6.08
N SER A 53 -14.51 6.02 -5.23
CA SER A 53 -15.92 6.18 -5.59
C SER A 53 -16.52 4.91 -6.23
N GLY A 54 -16.16 3.74 -5.69
CA GLY A 54 -16.66 2.44 -6.17
C GLY A 54 -16.08 1.97 -7.51
N SER A 55 -15.06 2.64 -8.05
CA SER A 55 -14.43 2.29 -9.32
C SER A 55 -12.91 2.18 -9.18
N LEU A 56 -12.29 1.37 -10.04
CA LEU A 56 -10.84 1.27 -10.12
C LEU A 56 -10.28 2.59 -10.69
N LEU A 57 -9.52 3.32 -9.87
CA LEU A 57 -8.84 4.55 -10.27
C LEU A 57 -7.53 4.24 -11.00
N ALA A 58 -6.72 3.34 -10.43
CA ALA A 58 -5.43 2.95 -10.98
C ALA A 58 -5.04 1.54 -10.53
N SER A 59 -4.25 0.84 -11.34
CA SER A 59 -3.67 -0.47 -11.00
C SER A 59 -2.29 -0.60 -11.63
N GLY A 60 -1.34 -1.19 -10.92
CA GLY A 60 0.04 -1.32 -11.39
C GLY A 60 0.99 -1.77 -10.29
N ASN A 61 2.29 -1.76 -10.60
CA ASN A 61 3.32 -1.90 -9.57
C ASN A 61 3.39 -0.63 -8.69
N ALA A 62 4.15 -0.68 -7.61
CA ALA A 62 4.26 0.43 -6.67
C ALA A 62 4.72 1.75 -7.33
N GLU A 63 5.67 1.68 -8.26
CA GLU A 63 6.24 2.85 -8.96
C GLU A 63 5.23 3.48 -9.93
N GLU A 64 4.49 2.65 -10.68
CA GLU A 64 3.43 3.10 -11.58
C GLU A 64 2.31 3.81 -10.81
N ILE A 65 1.93 3.27 -9.65
CA ILE A 65 0.89 3.87 -8.80
C ILE A 65 1.39 5.16 -8.14
N ALA A 66 2.62 5.17 -7.63
CA ALA A 66 3.23 6.35 -7.03
C ALA A 66 3.36 7.50 -8.04
N ASN A 67 3.62 7.20 -9.31
CA ASN A 67 3.72 8.19 -10.39
C ASN A 67 2.38 8.53 -11.07
N ASN A 68 1.29 7.86 -10.72
CA ASN A 68 -0.01 8.13 -11.31
C ASN A 68 -0.54 9.50 -10.85
N LYS A 69 -0.83 10.38 -11.81
CA LYS A 69 -1.26 11.77 -11.55
C LYS A 69 -2.53 11.85 -10.71
N ASP A 70 -3.51 10.98 -10.95
CA ASP A 70 -4.76 10.96 -10.19
C ASP A 70 -4.54 10.41 -8.79
N VAL A 71 -3.72 9.36 -8.64
CA VAL A 71 -3.34 8.83 -7.32
C VAL A 71 -2.62 9.90 -6.50
N LYS A 72 -1.67 10.63 -7.09
CA LYS A 72 -0.99 11.75 -6.41
C LYS A 72 -1.98 12.83 -5.98
N LYS A 73 -2.86 13.25 -6.90
CA LYS A 73 -3.85 14.30 -6.66
C LYS A 73 -4.84 13.94 -5.54
N TYR A 74 -5.28 12.68 -5.46
CA TYR A 74 -6.37 12.27 -4.57
C TYR A 74 -5.90 11.57 -3.28
N TYR A 75 -4.70 10.99 -3.24
CA TYR A 75 -4.24 10.17 -2.10
C TYR A 75 -2.85 10.52 -1.56
N LEU A 76 -1.87 10.86 -2.40
CA LEU A 76 -0.49 11.12 -1.92
C LEU A 76 -0.21 12.60 -1.60
N GLY A 77 -1.00 13.52 -2.15
CA GLY A 77 -0.79 14.96 -2.00
C GLY A 77 0.20 15.54 -3.02
N ALA A 78 0.29 16.88 -3.07
CA ALA A 78 1.07 17.61 -4.08
C ALA A 78 2.60 17.54 -3.89
N GLU A 79 3.08 17.06 -2.74
CA GLU A 79 4.52 17.00 -2.40
C GLU A 79 5.13 15.59 -2.49
N PHE A 80 4.53 14.69 -3.29
CA PHE A 80 5.11 13.37 -3.62
C PHE A 80 5.97 13.40 -4.88
#